data_AF-A0A401ZZS9-F1
#
_entry.id   AF-A0A401ZZS9-F1
#
_cell.length_a   1.000
_cell.length_b   1.000
_cell.length_c   1.000
_cell.angle_alpha   90.00
_cell.angle_beta   90.00
_cell.angle_gamma   90.00
#
_symmetry.space_group_name_H-M   'P 1'
#
loop_
_entity.id
_entity.type
_entity.pdbx_description
1 polymer ?
#
loop_
_entity_poly.entity_id
_entity_poly.type
_entity_poly.pdbx_seq_one_letter_code
_entity_poly.pdbx_strand_id
1 'polypeptide(L)'
;MNYNEVAQISETSLLPIIAELYGLEGYEIRPVKAHDGGRNVVYTFGMIRFDYNDGNYCIDFDTGQITVFDFDNSCFGWYMYDLADLWTHGMGWIQFEQGAGKRKKFMEDYFETVLEGYRTETEIDNSMLDILPVFIKATVMENIVDAFEGMRNSGEKPKCDEELSYLVKCLEDDIPYKGFFHEIYSCEEPFEYKERKI
;
A
#
# COMPACT_ATOMS: atom_id res chain seq x y z
N MET A 1 9.70 -3.64 37.25
CA MET A 1 8.59 -3.87 36.32
C MET A 1 9.06 -4.90 35.31
N ASN A 2 8.41 -6.05 35.24
CA ASN A 2 8.74 -7.11 34.28
C ASN A 2 8.02 -6.88 32.94
N TYR A 3 8.39 -7.62 31.89
CA TYR A 3 7.82 -7.49 30.55
C TYR A 3 6.28 -7.60 30.54
N ASN A 4 5.73 -8.54 31.32
CA ASN A 4 4.29 -8.76 31.41
C ASN A 4 3.57 -7.58 32.08
N GLU A 5 4.19 -6.97 33.09
CA GLU A 5 3.64 -5.78 33.75
C GLU A 5 3.63 -4.56 32.81
N VAL A 6 4.67 -4.39 31.99
CA VAL A 6 4.71 -3.30 30.99
C VAL A 6 3.66 -3.52 29.90
N ALA A 7 3.56 -4.74 29.36
CA ALA A 7 2.56 -5.09 28.35
C ALA A 7 1.13 -4.85 28.86
N GLN A 8 0.85 -5.26 30.11
CA GLN A 8 -0.45 -5.05 30.73
C GLN A 8 -0.78 -3.57 30.93
N ILE A 9 0.20 -2.73 31.29
CA ILE A 9 -0.01 -1.28 31.39
C ILE A 9 -0.27 -0.67 30.01
N SER A 10 0.46 -1.08 28.98
CA SER A 10 0.22 -0.64 27.61
C SER A 10 -1.18 -1.04 27.13
N GLU A 11 -1.61 -2.27 27.36
CA GLU A 11 -2.94 -2.77 27.00
C GLU A 11 -4.07 -2.01 27.72
N THR A 12 -3.89 -1.72 29.00
CA THR A 12 -4.96 -1.12 29.83
C THR A 12 -5.03 0.40 29.73
N SER A 13 -3.91 1.07 29.47
CA SER A 13 -3.82 2.53 29.55
C SER A 13 -3.48 3.21 28.23
N LEU A 14 -2.68 2.57 27.37
CA LEU A 14 -2.19 3.19 26.13
C LEU A 14 -3.06 2.80 24.93
N LEU A 15 -3.36 1.51 24.76
CA LEU A 15 -4.12 1.01 23.62
C LEU A 15 -5.51 1.65 23.49
N PRO A 16 -6.30 1.88 24.56
CA PRO A 16 -7.59 2.56 24.43
C PRO A 16 -7.46 4.00 23.91
N ILE A 17 -6.43 4.72 24.37
CA ILE A 17 -6.15 6.10 23.94
C ILE A 17 -5.72 6.11 22.47
N ILE A 18 -4.84 5.17 22.07
CA ILE A 18 -4.42 5.03 20.67
C ILE A 18 -5.62 4.67 19.80
N ALA A 19 -6.47 3.73 20.24
CA ALA A 19 -7.64 3.34 19.49
C ALA A 19 -8.61 4.52 19.27
N GLU A 20 -8.87 5.31 20.30
CA GLU A 20 -9.70 6.52 20.20
C GLU A 20 -9.05 7.62 19.35
N LEU A 21 -7.75 7.87 19.56
CA LEU A 21 -7.01 8.93 18.87
C LEU A 21 -6.93 8.69 17.35
N TYR A 22 -6.82 7.43 16.94
CA TYR A 22 -6.63 7.03 15.54
C TYR A 22 -7.85 6.34 14.92
N GLY A 23 -9.00 6.31 15.61
CA GLY A 23 -10.24 5.71 15.08
C GLY A 23 -10.16 4.22 14.81
N LEU A 24 -9.41 3.47 15.64
CA LEU A 24 -9.20 2.02 15.51
C LEU A 24 -10.19 1.22 16.36
N GLU A 25 -11.36 1.78 16.71
CA GLU A 25 -12.37 1.07 17.49
C GLU A 25 -12.87 -0.18 16.73
N GLY A 26 -12.77 -1.34 17.39
CA GLY A 26 -13.17 -2.62 16.81
C GLY A 26 -12.05 -3.39 16.10
N TYR A 27 -10.85 -2.81 15.97
CA TYR A 27 -9.66 -3.52 15.49
C TYR A 27 -8.92 -4.18 16.65
N GLU A 28 -8.40 -5.38 16.41
CA GLU A 28 -7.62 -6.12 17.41
C GLU A 28 -6.13 -5.75 17.30
N ILE A 29 -5.60 -5.09 18.32
CA ILE A 29 -4.18 -4.72 18.41
C ILE A 29 -3.47 -5.79 19.23
N ARG A 30 -2.53 -6.54 18.64
CA ARG A 30 -1.76 -7.59 19.32
C ARG A 30 -0.25 -7.28 19.34
N PRO A 31 0.47 -7.69 20.39
CA PRO A 31 1.94 -7.62 20.40
C PRO A 31 2.54 -8.55 19.34
N VAL A 32 3.46 -8.05 18.51
CA VAL A 32 4.32 -8.93 17.70
C VAL A 32 5.44 -9.48 18.58
N LYS A 33 5.84 -10.72 18.31
CA LYS A 33 6.93 -11.38 19.04
C LYS A 33 8.21 -10.56 18.91
N ALA A 34 8.85 -10.25 20.03
CA ALA A 34 10.11 -9.52 20.03
C ALA A 34 11.22 -10.33 19.32
N HIS A 35 12.07 -9.66 18.54
CA HIS A 35 13.34 -10.20 18.08
C HIS A 35 14.29 -10.41 19.28
N ASP A 36 15.25 -11.32 19.15
CA ASP A 36 16.22 -11.60 20.21
C ASP A 36 17.01 -10.32 20.58
N GLY A 37 16.85 -9.87 21.83
CA GLY A 37 17.48 -8.65 22.36
C GLY A 37 16.66 -7.36 22.20
N GLY A 38 15.49 -7.41 21.58
CA GLY A 38 14.59 -6.26 21.42
C GLY A 38 13.79 -5.93 22.69
N ARG A 39 13.81 -4.66 23.11
CA ARG A 39 12.94 -4.12 24.18
C ARG A 39 11.60 -3.57 23.66
N ASN A 40 11.36 -3.65 22.34
CA ASN A 40 10.20 -3.05 21.69
C ASN A 40 9.19 -4.14 21.28
N VAL A 41 7.92 -3.89 21.57
CA VAL A 41 6.81 -4.53 20.87
C VAL A 41 6.72 -3.86 19.51
N VAL A 42 7.03 -4.57 18.43
CA VAL A 42 6.80 -4.07 17.07
C VAL A 42 5.29 -4.14 16.85
N TYR A 43 4.63 -3.02 16.58
CA TYR A 43 3.30 -3.06 16.01
C TYR A 43 3.47 -3.08 14.49
N THR A 44 2.55 -3.70 13.75
CA THR A 44 2.54 -3.68 12.28
C THR A 44 2.08 -2.30 11.74
N PHE A 45 2.36 -1.24 12.49
CA PHE A 45 1.83 0.11 12.36
C PHE A 45 2.85 1.11 12.89
N GLY A 46 3.04 2.22 12.18
CA GLY A 46 3.95 3.29 12.56
C GLY A 46 3.90 4.42 11.54
N MET A 47 4.89 5.30 11.58
CA MET A 47 5.05 6.31 10.54
C MET A 47 5.48 5.63 9.24
N ILE A 48 4.79 5.91 8.15
CA ILE A 48 5.00 5.39 6.80
C ILE A 48 5.08 6.55 5.80
N ARG A 49 5.60 6.29 4.61
CA ARG A 49 5.67 7.32 3.56
C ARG A 49 4.30 7.55 2.92
N PHE A 50 3.53 6.47 2.72
CA PHE A 50 2.16 6.55 2.21
C PHE A 50 2.06 7.26 0.86
N ASP A 51 2.89 6.80 -0.08
CA ASP A 51 2.96 7.15 -1.51
C ASP A 51 4.39 6.81 -2.01
N TYR A 52 4.84 5.56 -1.87
CA TYR A 52 6.17 5.18 -2.39
C TYR A 52 6.07 4.69 -3.84
N ASN A 53 6.62 5.46 -4.78
CA ASN A 53 6.61 5.17 -6.22
C ASN A 53 7.91 5.60 -6.93
N ASP A 54 8.05 5.28 -8.22
CA ASP A 54 9.25 5.56 -9.03
C ASP A 54 9.48 7.04 -9.36
N GLY A 55 8.51 7.90 -9.05
CA GLY A 55 8.65 9.36 -9.01
C GLY A 55 9.28 9.89 -7.72
N ASN A 56 9.31 9.11 -6.63
CA ASN A 56 9.65 9.57 -5.27
C ASN A 56 11.04 9.15 -4.79
N TYR A 57 11.89 8.67 -5.69
CA TYR A 57 13.30 8.43 -5.39
C TYR A 57 14.19 8.66 -6.62
N CYS A 58 15.48 8.89 -6.37
CA CYS A 58 16.50 8.83 -7.39
C CYS A 58 17.56 7.79 -7.04
N ILE A 59 18.17 7.23 -8.08
CA ILE A 59 19.26 6.27 -7.94
C ILE A 59 20.52 6.92 -8.48
N ASP A 60 21.57 6.96 -7.67
CA ASP A 60 22.92 7.17 -8.15
C ASP A 60 23.37 5.90 -8.89
N PHE A 61 23.51 5.98 -10.22
CA PHE A 61 23.86 4.82 -11.04
C PHE A 61 25.32 4.36 -10.89
N ASP A 62 26.21 5.19 -10.34
CA ASP A 62 27.60 4.81 -10.08
C ASP A 62 27.71 4.00 -8.78
N THR A 63 26.89 4.32 -7.77
CA THR A 63 26.97 3.72 -6.43
C THR A 63 25.82 2.77 -6.09
N GLY A 64 24.71 2.85 -6.82
CA GLY A 64 23.45 2.19 -6.49
C GLY A 64 22.69 2.82 -5.33
N GLN A 65 23.15 3.97 -4.80
CA GLN A 65 22.50 4.62 -3.66
C GLN A 65 21.13 5.16 -4.06
N ILE A 66 20.10 4.75 -3.33
CA ILE A 66 18.74 5.28 -3.45
C ILE A 66 18.61 6.48 -2.50
N THR A 67 18.11 7.60 -3.01
CA THR A 67 17.71 8.76 -2.21
C THR A 67 16.21 8.99 -2.39
N VAL A 68 15.46 8.81 -1.31
CA VAL A 68 14.01 9.01 -1.28
C VAL A 68 13.72 10.48 -0.99
N PHE A 69 12.73 11.04 -1.66
CA PHE A 69 12.24 12.40 -1.46
C PHE A 69 10.72 12.43 -1.67
N ASP A 70 10.14 13.62 -1.49
CA ASP A 70 8.71 13.83 -1.37
C ASP A 70 8.19 13.09 -0.13
N PHE A 71 7.78 13.78 0.93
CA PHE A 71 7.36 13.15 2.20
C PHE A 71 6.06 13.79 2.74
N ASP A 72 5.36 14.54 1.91
CA ASP A 72 4.19 15.35 2.26
C ASP A 72 2.95 14.52 2.66
N ASN A 73 2.77 13.31 2.11
CA ASN A 73 1.72 12.37 2.55
C ASN A 73 2.12 11.48 3.74
N SER A 74 3.33 11.61 4.28
CA SER A 74 3.79 10.73 5.37
C SER A 74 2.82 10.78 6.55
N CYS A 75 2.34 9.61 6.97
CA CYS A 75 1.31 9.50 7.99
C CYS A 75 1.56 8.30 8.89
N PHE A 76 0.73 8.14 9.92
CA PHE A 76 0.72 6.91 10.72
C PHE A 76 -0.21 5.89 10.08
N GLY A 77 0.32 4.72 9.72
CA GLY A 77 -0.42 3.66 9.03
C GLY A 77 0.23 2.30 9.22
N TRP A 78 -0.42 1.26 8.69
CA TRP A 78 0.16 -0.07 8.67
C TRP A 78 1.32 -0.15 7.68
N TYR A 79 2.42 -0.80 8.06
CA TYR A 79 3.59 -0.97 7.16
C TYR A 79 3.26 -1.70 5.85
N MET A 80 2.15 -2.44 5.81
CA MET A 80 1.66 -3.09 4.60
C MET A 80 1.23 -2.08 3.52
N TYR A 81 0.89 -0.84 3.86
CA TYR A 81 0.62 0.20 2.87
C TYR A 81 1.84 0.50 2.00
N ASP A 82 3.03 0.65 2.58
CA ASP A 82 4.26 0.89 1.80
C ASP A 82 4.54 -0.28 0.83
N LEU A 83 4.27 -1.53 1.23
CA LEU A 83 4.39 -2.71 0.35
C LEU A 83 3.31 -2.76 -0.74
N ALA A 84 2.08 -2.33 -0.43
CA ALA A 84 1.00 -2.22 -1.40
C ALA A 84 1.25 -1.13 -2.44
N ASP A 85 1.84 0.00 -2.03
CA ASP A 85 2.28 1.08 -2.92
C ASP A 85 3.39 0.59 -3.85
N LEU A 86 4.43 -0.05 -3.30
CA LEU A 86 5.49 -0.68 -4.09
C LEU A 86 4.94 -1.64 -5.13
N TRP A 87 4.00 -2.52 -4.72
CA TRP A 87 3.36 -3.44 -5.65
C TRP A 87 2.59 -2.70 -6.75
N THR A 88 1.85 -1.66 -6.37
CA THR A 88 0.95 -0.90 -7.27
C THR A 88 1.72 -0.07 -8.30
N HIS A 89 2.85 0.51 -7.90
CA HIS A 89 3.68 1.36 -8.75
C HIS A 89 4.83 0.62 -9.44
N GLY A 90 5.15 -0.60 -9.00
CA GLY A 90 6.21 -1.44 -9.57
C GLY A 90 5.90 -2.06 -10.94
N MET A 91 4.71 -1.82 -11.52
CA MET A 91 4.33 -2.40 -12.80
C MET A 91 5.24 -1.92 -13.95
N GLY A 92 5.55 -0.62 -13.99
CA GLY A 92 6.37 -0.03 -15.04
C GLY A 92 5.95 -0.46 -16.45
N TRP A 93 6.91 -0.87 -17.28
CA TRP A 93 6.66 -1.23 -18.68
C TRP A 93 5.92 -2.57 -18.88
N ILE A 94 5.76 -3.41 -17.84
CA ILE A 94 5.06 -4.68 -17.98
C ILE A 94 3.57 -4.49 -18.31
N GLN A 95 3.04 -3.29 -18.06
CA GLN A 95 1.67 -2.91 -18.38
C GLN A 95 1.33 -3.08 -19.87
N PHE A 96 2.31 -2.96 -20.76
CA PHE A 96 2.11 -3.12 -22.21
C PHE A 96 2.22 -4.58 -22.69
N GLU A 97 2.50 -5.55 -21.81
CA GLU A 97 2.55 -6.97 -22.19
C GLU A 97 1.14 -7.58 -22.28
N GLN A 98 0.80 -8.09 -23.45
CA GLN A 98 -0.52 -8.69 -23.75
C GLN A 98 -0.86 -9.89 -22.85
N GLY A 99 0.12 -10.73 -22.55
CA GLY A 99 -0.11 -11.97 -21.79
C GLY A 99 -0.31 -11.72 -20.30
N ALA A 100 -1.55 -11.80 -19.80
CA ALA A 100 -1.85 -11.69 -18.36
C ALA A 100 -0.99 -12.63 -17.48
N GLY A 101 -0.72 -13.86 -17.95
CA GLY A 101 0.18 -14.79 -17.25
C GLY A 101 1.64 -14.34 -17.19
N LYS A 102 2.13 -13.64 -18.21
CA LYS A 102 3.49 -13.07 -18.20
C LYS A 102 3.56 -11.84 -17.29
N ARG A 103 2.55 -10.98 -17.32
CA ARG A 103 2.43 -9.85 -16.40
C ARG A 103 2.41 -10.33 -14.95
N LYS A 104 1.63 -11.38 -14.68
CA LYS A 104 1.58 -12.00 -13.34
C LYS A 104 2.94 -12.53 -12.93
N LYS A 105 3.59 -13.32 -13.79
CA LYS A 105 4.92 -13.85 -13.51
C LYS A 105 5.94 -12.73 -13.23
N PHE A 106 5.94 -11.66 -14.02
CA PHE A 106 6.82 -10.53 -13.78
C PHE A 106 6.57 -9.88 -12.42
N MET A 107 5.30 -9.63 -12.06
CA MET A 107 4.97 -9.03 -10.78
C MET A 107 5.33 -9.93 -9.60
N GLU A 108 5.23 -11.25 -9.76
CA GLU A 108 5.72 -12.23 -8.77
C GLU A 108 7.24 -12.13 -8.61
N ASP A 109 8.00 -12.19 -9.71
CA ASP A 109 9.47 -12.12 -9.71
C ASP A 109 9.97 -10.76 -9.16
N TYR A 110 9.32 -9.66 -9.54
CA TYR A 110 9.59 -8.30 -9.04
C TYR A 110 9.36 -8.20 -7.53
N PHE A 111 8.18 -8.63 -7.07
CA PHE A 111 7.81 -8.46 -5.67
C PHE A 111 8.60 -9.40 -4.74
N GLU A 112 9.01 -10.58 -5.23
CA GLU A 112 9.96 -11.45 -4.52
C GLU A 112 11.29 -10.72 -4.26
N THR A 113 11.82 -10.00 -5.26
CA THR A 113 13.04 -9.19 -5.11
C THR A 113 12.85 -8.07 -4.08
N VAL A 114 11.70 -7.36 -4.12
CA VAL A 114 11.36 -6.32 -3.14
C VAL A 114 11.31 -6.90 -1.73
N LEU A 115 10.65 -8.05 -1.54
CA LEU A 115 10.52 -8.70 -0.23
C LEU A 115 11.85 -9.23 0.29
N GLU A 116 12.74 -9.73 -0.57
CA GLU A 116 14.09 -10.15 -0.17
C GLU A 116 14.86 -8.97 0.43
N GLY A 117 14.85 -7.81 -0.24
CA GLY A 117 15.46 -6.59 0.26
C GLY A 117 14.79 -6.08 1.54
N TYR A 118 13.46 -6.02 1.57
CA TYR A 118 12.72 -5.54 2.75
C TYR A 118 13.04 -6.37 4.00
N ARG A 119 13.18 -7.69 3.84
CA ARG A 119 13.50 -8.64 4.92
C ARG A 119 14.91 -8.51 5.49
N THR A 120 15.84 -7.80 4.82
CA THR A 120 17.17 -7.56 5.39
C THR A 120 17.11 -6.57 6.54
N GLU A 121 16.14 -5.64 6.51
CA GLU A 121 16.01 -4.56 7.49
C GLU A 121 14.79 -4.71 8.41
N THR A 122 13.72 -5.41 7.96
CA THR A 122 12.45 -5.51 8.68
C THR A 122 11.93 -6.95 8.72
N GLU A 123 11.62 -7.45 9.92
CA GLU A 123 10.93 -8.73 10.08
C GLU A 123 9.45 -8.61 9.66
N ILE A 124 9.04 -9.46 8.72
CA ILE A 124 7.64 -9.60 8.28
C ILE A 124 7.26 -11.07 8.18
N ASP A 125 6.21 -11.46 8.90
CA ASP A 125 5.69 -12.83 8.84
C ASP A 125 4.96 -13.08 7.51
N ASN A 126 5.07 -14.30 6.97
CA ASN A 126 4.42 -14.65 5.71
C ASN A 126 2.89 -14.49 5.77
N SER A 127 2.25 -14.72 6.91
CA SER A 127 0.80 -14.54 7.07
C SER A 127 0.38 -13.07 6.93
N MET A 128 1.28 -12.11 7.15
CA MET A 128 1.01 -10.71 6.86
C MET A 128 0.93 -10.46 5.35
N LEU A 129 1.63 -11.24 4.52
CA LEU A 129 1.56 -11.09 3.07
C LEU A 129 0.20 -11.56 2.51
N ASP A 130 -0.52 -12.42 3.24
CA ASP A 130 -1.87 -12.85 2.85
C ASP A 130 -2.87 -11.67 2.85
N ILE A 131 -2.59 -10.59 3.61
CA ILE A 131 -3.44 -9.38 3.64
C ILE A 131 -3.04 -8.33 2.60
N LEU A 132 -1.91 -8.50 1.89
CA LEU A 132 -1.46 -7.56 0.85
C LEU A 132 -2.56 -7.22 -0.19
N PRO A 133 -3.37 -8.16 -0.70
CA PRO A 133 -4.44 -7.84 -1.64
C PRO A 133 -5.50 -6.89 -1.08
N VAL A 134 -5.72 -6.92 0.24
CA VAL A 134 -6.64 -5.98 0.92
C VAL A 134 -6.04 -4.58 0.95
N PHE A 135 -4.75 -4.44 1.24
CA PHE A 135 -4.07 -3.15 1.21
C PHE A 135 -3.93 -2.59 -0.20
N ILE A 136 -3.70 -3.41 -1.23
CA ILE A 136 -3.77 -2.96 -2.63
C ILE A 136 -5.17 -2.44 -2.97
N LYS A 137 -6.23 -3.05 -2.43
CA LYS A 137 -7.58 -2.52 -2.60
C LYS A 137 -7.77 -1.19 -1.85
N ALA A 138 -7.18 -1.06 -0.66
CA ALA A 138 -7.21 0.17 0.13
C ALA A 138 -6.53 1.33 -0.60
N THR A 139 -5.33 1.12 -1.16
CA THR A 139 -4.64 2.15 -1.96
C THR A 139 -5.45 2.57 -3.18
N VAL A 140 -6.13 1.63 -3.84
CA VAL A 140 -7.06 1.97 -4.95
C VAL A 140 -8.22 2.84 -4.49
N MET A 141 -8.83 2.52 -3.34
CA MET A 141 -9.91 3.34 -2.76
C MET A 141 -9.41 4.74 -2.40
N GLU A 142 -8.22 4.83 -1.81
CA GLU A 142 -7.61 6.11 -1.44
C GLU A 142 -7.28 6.96 -2.66
N ASN A 143 -6.70 6.38 -3.73
CA ASN A 143 -6.45 7.09 -4.98
C ASN A 143 -7.74 7.66 -5.59
N ILE A 144 -8.86 6.94 -5.49
CA ILE A 144 -10.16 7.43 -5.98
C ILE A 144 -10.62 8.63 -5.15
N VAL A 145 -10.52 8.55 -3.82
CA VAL A 145 -10.93 9.63 -2.91
C VAL A 145 -10.05 10.86 -3.10
N ASP A 146 -8.73 10.67 -3.20
CA ASP A 146 -7.75 11.72 -3.41
C ASP A 146 -7.99 12.46 -4.73
N ALA A 147 -8.29 11.74 -5.82
CA ALA A 147 -8.64 12.36 -7.10
C ALA A 147 -9.86 13.29 -6.98
N PHE A 148 -10.91 12.88 -6.26
CA PHE A 148 -12.08 13.73 -6.03
C PHE A 148 -11.80 14.89 -5.08
N GLU A 149 -10.98 14.68 -4.05
CA GLU A 149 -10.54 15.75 -3.16
C GLU A 149 -9.70 16.79 -3.91
N GLY A 150 -8.80 16.36 -4.78
CA GLY A 150 -8.02 17.21 -5.67
C GLY A 150 -8.91 18.10 -6.54
N MET A 151 -9.92 17.52 -7.22
CA MET A 151 -10.89 18.28 -8.01
C MET A 151 -11.66 19.30 -7.16
N ARG A 152 -12.09 18.90 -5.96
CA ARG A 152 -12.79 19.80 -5.02
C ARG A 152 -11.90 20.97 -4.63
N ASN A 153 -10.63 20.71 -4.32
CA ASN A 153 -9.67 21.70 -3.86
C ASN A 153 -9.22 22.64 -4.98
N SER A 154 -9.18 22.18 -6.24
CA SER A 154 -8.89 23.02 -7.42
C SER A 154 -10.11 23.80 -7.93
N GLY A 155 -11.32 23.51 -7.43
CA GLY A 155 -12.56 24.11 -7.90
C GLY A 155 -13.07 23.53 -9.23
N GLU A 156 -12.51 22.40 -9.65
CA GLU A 156 -12.98 21.63 -10.79
C GLU A 156 -14.31 20.95 -10.48
N LYS A 157 -15.12 20.73 -11.53
CA LYS A 157 -16.32 19.90 -11.38
C LYS A 157 -15.89 18.44 -11.24
N PRO A 158 -16.48 17.68 -10.30
CA PRO A 158 -16.23 16.25 -10.22
C PRO A 158 -16.45 15.58 -11.58
N LYS A 159 -15.44 14.84 -12.03
CA LYS A 159 -15.47 14.04 -13.25
C LYS A 159 -14.84 12.69 -12.97
N CYS A 160 -15.32 11.67 -13.66
CA CYS A 160 -14.77 10.33 -13.56
C CYS A 160 -14.25 10.00 -14.95
N ASP A 161 -13.00 10.38 -15.17
CA ASP A 161 -12.27 10.11 -16.40
C ASP A 161 -12.04 8.59 -16.56
N GLU A 162 -11.36 8.21 -17.63
CA GLU A 162 -11.26 6.82 -18.05
C GLU A 162 -10.52 5.96 -17.01
N GLU A 163 -9.44 6.49 -16.43
CA GLU A 163 -8.67 5.82 -15.38
C GLU A 163 -9.47 5.69 -14.08
N LEU A 164 -10.08 6.78 -13.61
CA LEU A 164 -10.89 6.74 -12.40
C LEU A 164 -12.10 5.80 -12.57
N SER A 165 -12.70 5.80 -13.76
CA SER A 165 -13.82 4.92 -14.10
C SER A 165 -13.43 3.44 -14.07
N TYR A 166 -12.20 3.13 -14.49
CA TYR A 166 -11.64 1.79 -14.48
C TYR A 166 -11.36 1.31 -13.06
N LEU A 167 -10.75 2.15 -12.21
CA LEU A 167 -10.48 1.80 -10.81
C LEU A 167 -11.79 1.58 -10.03
N VAL A 168 -12.79 2.46 -10.21
CA VAL A 168 -14.13 2.27 -9.64
C VAL A 168 -14.76 0.98 -10.14
N LYS A 169 -14.60 0.64 -11.44
CA LYS A 169 -15.11 -0.61 -11.99
C LYS A 169 -14.48 -1.83 -11.33
N CYS A 170 -13.17 -1.79 -11.10
CA CYS A 170 -12.48 -2.87 -10.38
C CYS A 170 -13.02 -3.06 -8.97
N LEU A 171 -13.28 -1.96 -8.23
CA LEU A 171 -13.84 -2.05 -6.89
C LEU A 171 -15.28 -2.57 -6.85
N GLU A 172 -16.15 -2.08 -7.75
CA GLU A 172 -17.56 -2.50 -7.83
C GLU A 172 -17.72 -3.99 -8.13
N ASP A 173 -16.85 -4.53 -9.00
CA ASP A 173 -16.90 -5.92 -9.45
C ASP A 173 -16.00 -6.85 -8.62
N ASP A 174 -15.40 -6.35 -7.54
CA ASP A 174 -14.43 -7.08 -6.71
C ASP A 174 -13.26 -7.69 -7.52
N ILE A 175 -12.78 -6.95 -8.52
CA ILE A 175 -11.65 -7.35 -9.37
C ILE A 175 -10.34 -6.97 -8.64
N PRO A 176 -9.51 -7.95 -8.26
CA PRO A 176 -8.30 -7.70 -7.49
C PRO A 176 -7.21 -7.07 -8.34
N TYR A 177 -6.16 -6.58 -7.67
CA TYR A 177 -4.92 -6.13 -8.33
C TYR A 177 -5.15 -5.08 -9.43
N LYS A 178 -6.08 -4.14 -9.21
CA LYS A 178 -6.45 -3.11 -10.21
C LYS A 178 -6.85 -3.71 -11.56
N GLY A 179 -7.42 -4.91 -11.57
CA GLY A 179 -7.73 -5.64 -12.81
C GLY A 179 -6.52 -5.97 -13.68
N PHE A 180 -5.29 -5.82 -13.18
CA PHE A 180 -4.06 -5.98 -13.95
C PHE A 180 -3.86 -7.40 -14.50
N PHE A 181 -4.60 -8.40 -14.03
CA PHE A 181 -4.58 -9.74 -14.61
C PHE A 181 -5.94 -10.17 -15.16
N HIS A 182 -6.90 -9.26 -15.19
CA HIS A 182 -8.28 -9.51 -15.57
C HIS A 182 -8.52 -9.23 -17.06
N GLU A 183 -9.56 -9.84 -17.63
CA GLU A 183 -9.95 -9.67 -19.03
C GLU A 183 -10.43 -8.25 -19.39
N ILE A 184 -10.72 -7.41 -18.39
CA ILE A 184 -11.11 -6.01 -18.61
C ILE A 184 -9.90 -5.13 -18.96
N TYR A 185 -8.69 -5.61 -18.68
CA TYR A 185 -7.47 -4.84 -18.88
C TYR A 185 -7.06 -4.85 -20.35
N SER A 186 -6.83 -3.67 -20.91
CA SER A 186 -6.22 -3.48 -22.22
C SER A 186 -4.75 -3.09 -22.08
N CYS A 187 -3.86 -3.74 -22.81
CA CYS A 187 -2.45 -3.32 -22.89
C CYS A 187 -2.22 -2.21 -23.93
N GLU A 188 -3.21 -1.95 -24.80
CA GLU A 188 -3.18 -0.83 -25.75
C GLU A 188 -3.61 0.47 -25.06
N GLU A 189 -4.57 0.35 -24.14
CA GLU A 189 -5.17 1.42 -23.33
C GLU A 189 -5.14 1.01 -21.84
N PRO A 190 -3.96 0.96 -21.18
CA PRO A 190 -3.82 0.54 -19.79
C PRO A 190 -4.71 1.31 -18.83
N PHE A 191 -5.45 0.58 -18.01
CA PHE A 191 -6.33 1.14 -16.97
C PHE A 191 -7.41 2.09 -17.48
N GLU A 192 -7.77 2.05 -18.76
CA GLU A 192 -8.85 2.88 -19.29
C GLU A 192 -10.20 2.14 -19.26
N TYR A 193 -11.25 2.86 -18.91
CA TYR A 193 -12.64 2.40 -19.01
C TYR A 193 -13.53 3.55 -19.44
N LYS A 194 -14.73 3.26 -19.96
CA LYS A 194 -15.67 4.32 -20.38
C LYS A 194 -15.90 5.34 -19.26
N GLU A 195 -15.79 6.63 -19.60
CA GLU A 195 -16.08 7.73 -18.68
C GLU A 195 -17.47 7.59 -18.06
N ARG A 196 -17.57 7.86 -16.75
CA ARG A 196 -18.84 7.84 -16.01
C ARG A 196 -19.39 9.25 -15.87
N LYS A 197 -20.71 9.39 -16.04
CA LYS A 197 -21.42 10.60 -15.61
C LYS A 197 -21.69 10.49 -14.12
N ILE A 198 -21.09 11.38 -13.35
CA ILE A 198 -21.34 11.59 -11.92
C ILE A 198 -22.11 12.89 -11.69
#